data_AF-A0A1I4Y8G4-F1
#
_entry.id   AF-A0A1I4Y8G4-F1
#
_cell.length_a   1.000
_cell.length_b   1.000
_cell.length_c   1.000
_cell.angle_alpha   90.00
_cell.angle_beta   90.00
_cell.angle_gamma   90.00
#
_symmetry.space_group_name_H-M   'P 1'
#
loop_
_entity.id
_entity.type
_entity.pdbx_description
1 polymer ?
#
loop_
_entity_poly.entity_id
_entity_poly.type
_entity_poly.pdbx_seq_one_letter_code
_entity_poly.pdbx_strand_id
1 'polypeptide(L)' 'MTKPREPNGVEPSRSEDDIQREQLGPRGVPGAPDPAKMTPQRDKKTPKHVDPGHTA' A
#
# COMPACT_ATOMS: atom_id res chain seq x y z
N MET A 1 12.38 -4.07 -37.44
CA MET A 1 11.00 -4.22 -36.92
C MET A 1 11.09 -5.11 -35.69
N THR A 2 10.81 -4.58 -34.49
CA THR A 2 10.92 -5.34 -33.24
C THR A 2 9.68 -6.22 -33.11
N LYS A 3 9.87 -7.54 -32.99
CA LYS A 3 8.77 -8.50 -32.85
C LYS A 3 8.01 -8.20 -31.54
N PRO A 4 6.67 -8.21 -31.52
CA PRO A 4 5.91 -8.00 -30.27
C PRO A 4 6.26 -9.11 -29.28
N ARG A 5 6.46 -8.74 -28.00
CA ARG A 5 6.76 -9.71 -26.95
C ARG A 5 5.53 -10.58 -26.69
N GLU A 6 5.73 -11.88 -26.54
CA GLU A 6 4.68 -12.79 -26.10
C GLU A 6 4.17 -12.37 -24.70
N PRO A 7 2.85 -12.30 -24.47
CA PRO A 7 2.28 -11.75 -23.24
C PRO A 7 2.39 -12.70 -22.03
N ASN A 8 2.55 -14.01 -22.26
CA ASN A 8 2.52 -15.03 -21.22
C ASN A 8 3.93 -15.60 -20.99
N GLY A 9 4.30 -15.80 -19.72
CA GLY A 9 5.58 -16.42 -19.33
C GLY A 9 6.80 -15.49 -19.37
N VAL A 10 6.61 -14.20 -19.64
CA VAL A 10 7.67 -13.18 -19.58
C VAL A 10 7.48 -12.35 -18.31
N GLU A 11 8.41 -12.43 -17.37
CA GLU A 11 8.38 -11.57 -16.19
C GLU A 11 8.42 -10.08 -16.59
N PRO A 12 7.65 -9.21 -15.91
CA PRO A 12 7.72 -7.78 -16.15
C PRO A 12 9.12 -7.23 -15.83
N SER A 13 9.46 -6.08 -16.40
CA SER A 13 10.75 -5.41 -16.12
C SER A 13 10.89 -4.91 -14.68
N ARG A 14 9.78 -4.81 -13.94
CA ARG A 14 9.71 -4.42 -12.53
C ARG A 14 8.83 -5.38 -11.77
N SER A 15 9.27 -5.77 -10.58
CA SER A 15 8.48 -6.55 -9.66
C SER A 15 7.30 -5.74 -9.12
N GLU A 16 6.25 -6.42 -8.63
CA GLU A 16 5.17 -5.78 -7.88
C GLU A 16 5.71 -4.97 -6.69
N ASP A 17 6.75 -5.49 -6.02
CA ASP A 17 7.36 -4.80 -4.88
C ASP A 17 8.09 -3.50 -5.30
N ASP A 18 8.72 -3.49 -6.49
CA ASP A 18 9.33 -2.27 -7.04
C ASP A 18 8.28 -1.20 -7.30
N ILE A 19 7.16 -1.60 -7.89
CA ILE A 19 6.03 -0.73 -8.21
C ILE A 19 5.40 -0.18 -6.92
N GLN A 20 5.29 -0.99 -5.86
CA GLN A 20 4.77 -0.56 -4.56
C GLN A 20 5.71 0.41 -3.85
N ARG A 21 7.03 0.15 -3.87
CA ARG A 21 8.03 1.07 -3.30
C ARG A 21 8.06 2.43 -3.98
N GLU A 22 7.90 2.46 -5.30
CA GLU A 22 7.83 3.70 -6.08
C GLU A 22 6.57 4.52 -5.76
N GLN A 23 5.42 3.86 -5.60
CA GLN A 23 4.15 4.55 -5.35
C GLN A 23 3.91 4.94 -3.88
N LEU A 24 4.34 4.09 -2.94
CA LEU A 24 4.00 4.23 -1.52
C LEU A 24 5.20 4.60 -0.66
N GLY A 25 6.42 4.50 -1.18
CA GLY A 25 7.66 4.74 -0.46
C GLY A 25 8.26 3.47 0.16
N PRO A 26 9.41 3.60 0.83
CA PRO A 26 10.14 2.48 1.38
C PRO A 26 9.42 1.89 2.62
N ARG A 27 9.27 0.56 2.65
CA ARG A 27 8.69 -0.15 3.80
C ARG A 27 9.73 -0.28 4.92
N GLY A 28 9.30 -0.12 6.17
CA GLY A 28 10.12 -0.46 7.35
C GLY A 28 11.29 0.49 7.65
N VAL A 29 11.30 1.71 7.08
CA VAL A 29 12.29 2.73 7.44
C VAL A 29 11.99 3.24 8.86
N PRO A 30 12.92 3.13 9.83
CA PRO A 30 12.69 3.61 11.18
C PRO A 30 12.33 5.10 11.19
N GLY A 31 11.19 5.44 11.77
CA GLY A 31 10.69 6.82 11.85
C GLY A 31 9.94 7.33 10.61
N ALA A 32 9.88 6.57 9.53
CA ALA A 32 9.04 6.90 8.37
C ALA A 32 7.59 6.41 8.58
N PRO A 33 6.59 7.08 7.99
CA PRO A 33 5.22 6.60 8.01
C PRO A 33 5.10 5.25 7.27
N ASP A 34 4.22 4.39 7.75
CA ASP A 34 3.93 3.13 7.06
C ASP A 34 3.32 3.42 5.67
N PRO A 35 3.83 2.82 4.58
CA PRO A 35 3.25 2.95 3.25
C PRO A 35 1.79 2.46 3.16
N ALA A 36 1.34 1.61 4.08
CA ALA A 36 -0.04 1.16 4.16
C ALA A 36 -0.97 2.30 4.65
N LYS A 37 -1.85 2.76 3.76
CA LYS A 37 -2.88 3.76 4.05
C LYS A 37 -4.23 3.10 4.32
N MET A 38 -5.02 3.64 5.24
CA MET A 38 -6.40 3.19 5.43
C MET A 38 -7.23 3.46 4.17
N THR A 39 -8.13 2.53 3.82
CA THR A 39 -9.13 2.81 2.79
C THR A 39 -10.10 3.89 3.30
N PRO A 40 -10.64 4.75 2.42
CA PRO A 40 -11.59 5.79 2.84
C PRO A 40 -12.79 5.23 3.62
N GLN A 41 -13.25 4.03 3.23
CA GLN A 41 -14.36 3.34 3.88
C GLN A 41 -14.00 2.82 5.28
N ARG A 42 -12.75 2.39 5.49
CA ARG A 42 -12.28 1.99 6.84
C ARG A 42 -12.05 3.22 7.70
N ASP A 43 -11.39 4.26 7.18
CA ASP A 43 -11.15 5.50 7.92
C ASP A 43 -12.45 6.13 8.44
N LYS A 44 -13.52 6.12 7.62
CA LYS A 44 -14.84 6.61 8.04
C LYS A 44 -15.49 5.79 9.16
N LYS A 45 -15.23 4.47 9.20
CA LYS A 45 -15.81 3.56 10.20
C LYS A 45 -14.96 3.46 11.48
N THR A 46 -13.69 3.84 11.40
CA THR A 46 -12.79 3.88 12.55
C THR A 46 -13.12 5.12 13.39
N PRO A 47 -13.55 4.95 14.66
CA PRO A 47 -13.75 6.09 15.55
C PRO A 47 -12.43 6.86 15.73
N LYS A 48 -12.44 8.16 15.44
CA LYS A 48 -11.26 9.03 15.61
C LYS A 48 -11.00 9.40 17.06
N HIS A 49 -12.05 9.36 17.87
CA HIS A 49 -12.00 9.62 19.30
C HIS A 49 -12.33 8.31 19.99
N VAL A 50 -11.39 7.81 20.79
CA VAL A 50 -11.63 6.69 21.68
C VAL A 50 -12.51 7.23 22.80
N ASP A 51 -13.75 6.74 22.88
CA ASP A 51 -14.61 7.07 24.02
C ASP A 51 -13.94 6.50 25.28
N PRO A 52 -13.67 7.32 26.32
CA PRO A 52 -13.07 6.84 27.57
C PRO A 52 -13.91 5.78 28.30
N GLY A 53 -15.09 5.45 27.77
CA GLY A 53 -15.95 4.39 28.23
C GLY A 53 -16.98 4.92 29.21
N HIS A 54 -18.21 4.41 29.12
CA HIS A 54 -19.19 4.57 30.18
C HIS A 54 -18.71 3.78 31.39
N THR A 55 -18.13 4.47 32.37
CA THR A 55 -17.92 3.91 33.71
C THR A 55 -19.30 3.73 34.34
N ALA A 56 -19.61 2.49 34.72
CA ALA A 56 -20.85 2.13 35.41
C ALA A 56 -20.85 2.63 36.86
#